data_AF-A0A1N6KGN4-F1
#
_entry.id   AF-A0A1N6KGN4-F1
#
_cell.length_a   1.000
_cell.length_b   1.000
_cell.length_c   1.000
_cell.angle_alpha   90.00
_cell.angle_beta   90.00
_cell.angle_gamma   90.00
#
_symmetry.space_group_name_H-M   'P 1'
#
loop_
_entity.id
_entity.type
_entity.pdbx_description
1 polymer ?
#
loop_
_entity_poly.entity_id
_entity_poly.type
_entity_poly.pdbx_seq_one_letter_code
_entity_poly.pdbx_strand_id
1 'polypeptide(L)'
;MATFNDFFVQEITENFFSSTAFHGILVEKYFNGQLLDNIRHVGGRFPYMVRRPWLEHPEQAVTAFRTQLENTPNPDPVKLLNVRARSLLQRGGFRSAMIEASAAFDLCLVRKIRGGYSSQGKTDPEIDDILSKNPRYDDRAKKILKEATGSSAADLDPAVWQRFVAHRTRRGKVAHAATEPSESEATGAVEDMIRVTELVDALTT
;
A
#
# COMPACT_ATOMS: atom_id res chain seq x y z
N MET A 1 -5.60 7.39 14.27
CA MET A 1 -5.62 6.70 12.96
C MET A 1 -6.18 5.30 13.21
N ALA A 2 -7.47 5.09 12.95
CA ALA A 2 -8.06 3.75 13.05
C ALA A 2 -7.77 3.02 11.75
N THR A 3 -6.61 2.37 11.67
CA THR A 3 -6.30 1.41 10.60
C THR A 3 -6.95 0.09 10.98
N PHE A 4 -7.94 -0.35 10.21
CA PHE A 4 -8.15 -1.78 10.10
C PHE A 4 -6.88 -2.33 9.46
N ASN A 5 -6.17 -3.18 10.21
CA ASN A 5 -4.96 -3.85 9.75
C ASN A 5 -5.34 -4.99 8.79
N ASP A 6 -6.22 -4.68 7.86
CA ASP A 6 -6.85 -5.61 6.95
C ASP A 6 -6.53 -5.14 5.53
N PHE A 7 -5.54 -5.79 4.92
CA PHE A 7 -5.16 -5.57 3.52
C PHE A 7 -6.26 -6.00 2.54
N PHE A 8 -7.37 -6.58 3.04
CA PHE A 8 -8.39 -7.28 2.26
C PHE A 8 -9.76 -6.59 2.16
N VAL A 9 -9.88 -5.28 2.35
CA VAL A 9 -11.10 -4.61 1.86
C VAL A 9 -10.93 -4.21 0.39
N GLN A 10 -10.84 -5.22 -0.46
CA GLN A 10 -11.25 -5.06 -1.85
C GLN A 10 -12.77 -5.13 -1.85
N GLU A 11 -13.44 -4.05 -2.27
CA GLU A 11 -14.85 -4.13 -2.65
C GLU A 11 -14.94 -5.16 -3.78
N ILE A 12 -15.47 -6.35 -3.46
CA ILE A 12 -15.74 -7.36 -4.49
C ILE A 12 -16.94 -6.83 -5.28
N THR A 13 -16.67 -6.09 -6.34
CA THR A 13 -17.68 -5.69 -7.31
C THR A 13 -18.08 -6.91 -8.17
N GLU A 14 -19.29 -6.90 -8.72
CA GLU A 14 -19.84 -7.98 -9.55
C GLU A 14 -18.86 -8.49 -10.64
N ASN A 15 -17.98 -7.62 -11.17
CA ASN A 15 -16.99 -7.95 -12.18
C ASN A 15 -15.84 -8.88 -11.70
N PHE A 16 -15.56 -8.93 -10.39
CA PHE A 16 -14.58 -9.87 -9.84
C PHE A 16 -15.17 -11.29 -9.72
N PHE A 17 -16.50 -11.40 -9.64
CA PHE A 17 -17.22 -12.68 -9.66
C PHE A 17 -17.42 -13.23 -11.08
N SER A 18 -17.43 -12.38 -12.11
CA SER A 18 -17.68 -12.81 -13.49
C SER A 18 -16.49 -13.43 -14.20
N SER A 19 -15.28 -13.35 -13.63
CA SER A 19 -14.03 -13.79 -14.27
C SER A 19 -13.26 -14.90 -13.56
N THR A 20 -13.72 -15.40 -12.40
CA THR A 20 -13.09 -16.55 -11.72
C THR A 20 -14.09 -17.61 -11.25
N ALA A 21 -13.97 -18.80 -11.84
CA ALA A 21 -14.19 -20.18 -11.37
C ALA A 21 -15.33 -20.59 -10.40
N PHE A 22 -16.26 -19.74 -9.96
CA PHE A 22 -17.40 -20.17 -9.15
C PHE A 22 -18.67 -20.33 -10.00
N HIS A 23 -18.96 -21.57 -10.38
CA HIS A 23 -20.15 -21.97 -11.14
C HIS A 23 -21.44 -22.00 -10.29
N GLY A 24 -21.39 -21.48 -9.06
CA GLY A 24 -22.50 -21.47 -8.10
C GLY A 24 -22.04 -21.81 -6.68
N ILE A 25 -22.95 -21.65 -5.71
CA ILE A 25 -22.75 -22.05 -4.31
C ILE A 25 -23.57 -23.31 -4.06
N LEU A 26 -22.93 -24.38 -3.58
CA LEU A 26 -23.61 -25.55 -3.03
C LEU A 26 -23.73 -25.36 -1.52
N VAL A 27 -24.96 -25.41 -1.00
CA VAL A 27 -25.25 -25.42 0.43
C VAL A 27 -25.74 -26.81 0.80
N GLU A 28 -25.10 -27.45 1.76
CA GLU A 28 -25.49 -28.76 2.29
C GLU A 28 -25.78 -28.62 3.79
N LYS A 29 -26.92 -29.14 4.24
CA LYS A 29 -27.32 -29.12 5.65
C LYS A 29 -27.22 -30.52 6.21
N TYR A 30 -26.54 -30.67 7.32
CA TYR A 30 -26.39 -31.94 8.02
C TYR A 30 -27.00 -31.88 9.42
N PHE A 31 -27.55 -33.00 9.89
CA PHE A 31 -27.92 -33.23 11.28
C PHE A 31 -27.45 -34.61 11.71
N ASN A 32 -26.70 -34.68 12.82
CA ASN A 32 -26.07 -35.91 13.31
C ASN A 32 -25.28 -36.69 12.22
N GLY A 33 -24.58 -35.95 11.36
CA GLY A 33 -23.79 -36.53 10.26
C GLY A 33 -24.61 -37.03 9.06
N GLN A 34 -25.94 -36.97 9.10
CA GLN A 34 -26.79 -37.25 7.93
C GLN A 34 -27.10 -35.98 7.16
N LEU A 35 -26.97 -36.06 5.83
CA LEU A 35 -27.38 -34.98 4.92
C LEU A 35 -28.91 -34.86 4.96
N LEU A 36 -29.39 -33.70 5.38
CA LEU A 36 -30.81 -33.37 5.41
C LEU A 36 -31.29 -32.72 4.11
N ASP A 37 -30.49 -31.85 3.53
CA ASP A 37 -30.90 -30.99 2.40
C ASP A 37 -29.67 -30.49 1.64
N ASN A 38 -29.80 -30.32 0.32
CA ASN A 38 -28.82 -29.61 -0.48
C ASN A 38 -29.47 -28.64 -1.48
N ILE A 39 -28.87 -27.46 -1.63
CA ILE A 39 -29.36 -26.43 -2.54
C ILE A 39 -28.17 -25.88 -3.34
N ARG A 40 -28.31 -25.87 -4.67
CA ARG A 40 -27.36 -25.20 -5.57
C ARG A 40 -27.91 -23.84 -5.95
N HIS A 41 -27.21 -22.79 -5.60
CA HIS A 41 -27.50 -21.43 -6.03
C HIS A 41 -26.62 -21.06 -7.22
N VAL A 42 -27.25 -20.91 -8.39
CA VAL A 42 -26.62 -20.36 -9.60
C VAL A 42 -27.26 -19.01 -9.87
N GLY A 43 -26.46 -17.95 -9.95
CA GLY A 43 -26.93 -16.59 -10.25
C GLY A 43 -27.54 -15.84 -9.05
N GLY A 44 -26.69 -15.06 -8.35
CA GLY A 44 -27.08 -13.84 -7.63
C GLY A 44 -27.91 -13.96 -6.34
N ARG A 45 -28.61 -15.06 -6.06
CA ARG A 45 -29.37 -15.24 -4.80
C ARG A 45 -28.54 -15.96 -3.75
N PHE A 46 -27.71 -15.19 -3.06
CA PHE A 46 -26.98 -15.66 -1.86
C PHE A 46 -27.96 -15.97 -0.71
N PRO A 47 -27.77 -17.10 0.02
CA PRO A 47 -28.55 -17.40 1.23
C PRO A 47 -28.43 -16.28 2.27
N TYR A 48 -29.49 -16.04 3.06
CA TYR A 48 -29.51 -14.97 4.07
C TYR A 48 -28.37 -15.08 5.11
N MET A 49 -27.91 -16.29 5.41
CA MET A 49 -26.75 -16.51 6.29
C MET A 49 -25.44 -15.94 5.71
N VAL A 50 -25.32 -15.83 4.38
CA VAL A 50 -24.16 -15.24 3.68
C VAL A 50 -24.32 -13.73 3.50
N ARG A 51 -25.48 -13.15 3.84
CA ARG A 51 -25.69 -11.69 3.92
C ARG A 51 -25.21 -11.09 5.24
N ARG A 52 -24.75 -11.92 6.18
CA ARG A 52 -24.02 -11.42 7.33
C ARG A 52 -22.61 -11.07 6.88
N PRO A 53 -22.07 -9.90 7.29
CA PRO A 53 -20.66 -9.61 7.11
C PRO A 53 -19.85 -10.81 7.62
N TRP A 54 -18.93 -11.31 6.79
CA TRP A 54 -18.07 -12.44 7.15
C TRP A 54 -17.18 -12.08 8.34
N LEU A 55 -16.99 -10.78 8.58
CA LEU A 55 -16.35 -10.21 9.75
C LEU A 55 -17.29 -9.17 10.39
N GLU A 56 -17.61 -9.36 11.67
CA GLU A 56 -18.26 -8.31 12.45
C GLU A 56 -17.23 -7.24 12.80
N HIS A 57 -17.34 -6.08 12.14
CA HIS A 57 -16.54 -4.92 12.50
C HIS A 57 -17.29 -4.08 13.55
N PRO A 58 -16.59 -3.49 14.53
CA PRO A 58 -17.21 -2.58 15.49
C PRO A 58 -17.93 -1.43 14.75
N GLU A 59 -19.18 -1.15 15.12
CA GLU A 59 -20.03 -0.13 14.47
C GLU A 59 -19.38 1.26 14.44
N GLN A 60 -18.67 1.62 15.52
CA GLN A 60 -17.89 2.86 15.60
C GLN A 60 -16.82 2.95 14.51
N ALA A 61 -16.16 1.84 14.19
CA ALA A 61 -15.09 1.82 13.21
C ALA A 61 -15.65 1.86 11.77
N VAL A 62 -16.79 1.21 11.52
CA VAL A 62 -17.54 1.33 10.25
C VAL A 62 -18.03 2.76 10.03
N THR A 63 -18.58 3.38 11.08
CA THR A 63 -19.06 4.77 11.03
C THR A 63 -17.91 5.73 10.77
N ALA A 64 -16.80 5.60 11.51
CA ALA A 64 -15.61 6.41 11.29
C ALA A 64 -15.06 6.27 9.85
N PHE A 65 -15.06 5.06 9.29
CA PHE A 65 -14.66 4.82 7.91
C PHE A 65 -15.58 5.49 6.90
N ARG A 66 -16.91 5.39 7.06
CA ARG A 66 -17.89 6.08 6.20
C ARG A 66 -17.74 7.59 6.26
N THR A 67 -17.66 8.14 7.47
CA THR A 67 -17.44 9.57 7.67
C THR A 67 -16.13 10.03 7.01
N GLN A 68 -15.07 9.22 7.03
CA GLN A 68 -13.84 9.53 6.31
C GLN A 68 -14.01 9.48 4.80
N LEU A 69 -14.73 8.49 4.24
CA LEU A 69 -15.02 8.42 2.81
C LEU A 69 -15.85 9.60 2.31
N GLU A 70 -16.84 10.02 3.09
CA GLU A 70 -17.73 11.13 2.75
C GLU A 70 -17.03 12.49 2.83
N ASN A 71 -16.11 12.65 3.78
CA ASN A 71 -15.49 13.95 4.08
C ASN A 71 -14.06 14.11 3.54
N THR A 72 -13.43 13.05 3.02
CA THR A 72 -12.08 13.11 2.47
C THR A 72 -12.14 12.95 0.95
N PRO A 73 -12.08 14.04 0.18
CA PRO A 73 -12.31 13.97 -1.27
C PRO A 73 -11.24 13.18 -2.02
N ASN A 74 -10.05 12.96 -1.44
CA ASN A 74 -9.00 12.15 -2.04
C ASN A 74 -8.19 11.37 -0.97
N PRO A 75 -7.98 10.05 -1.15
CA PRO A 75 -7.12 9.28 -0.28
C PRO A 75 -5.66 9.77 -0.38
N ASP A 76 -4.91 9.61 0.70
CA ASP A 76 -3.47 9.93 0.72
C ASP A 76 -2.73 9.11 -0.35
N PRO A 77 -2.13 9.75 -1.37
CA PRO A 77 -1.52 9.04 -2.49
C PRO A 77 -0.36 8.14 -2.06
N VAL A 78 0.39 8.49 -1.01
CA VAL A 78 1.48 7.61 -0.51
C VAL A 78 0.90 6.31 0.05
N LYS A 79 -0.16 6.40 0.86
CA LYS A 79 -0.85 5.24 1.42
C LYS A 79 -1.48 4.39 0.31
N LEU A 80 -2.08 5.03 -0.69
CA LEU A 80 -2.68 4.33 -1.83
C LEU A 80 -1.64 3.51 -2.61
N LEU A 81 -0.46 4.09 -2.88
CA LEU A 81 0.64 3.39 -3.56
C LEU A 81 1.14 2.19 -2.74
N ASN A 82 1.28 2.34 -1.42
CA ASN A 82 1.66 1.23 -0.53
C ASN A 82 0.62 0.09 -0.52
N VAL A 83 -0.68 0.43 -0.48
CA VAL A 83 -1.75 -0.57 -0.56
C VAL A 83 -1.75 -1.29 -1.92
N ARG A 84 -1.56 -0.55 -3.02
CA ARG A 84 -1.43 -1.14 -4.36
C ARG A 84 -0.23 -2.06 -4.47
N ALA A 85 0.92 -1.68 -3.91
CA ALA A 85 2.11 -2.52 -3.90
C ALA A 85 1.85 -3.87 -3.23
N ARG A 86 1.23 -3.87 -2.05
CA ARG A 86 0.87 -5.10 -1.33
C ARG A 86 -0.17 -5.94 -2.08
N SER A 87 -1.18 -5.30 -2.69
CA SER A 87 -2.16 -5.99 -3.52
C SER A 87 -1.52 -6.68 -4.74
N LEU A 88 -0.54 -6.02 -5.38
CA LEU A 88 0.19 -6.57 -6.51
C LEU A 88 1.06 -7.76 -6.10
N LEU A 89 1.72 -7.73 -4.94
CA LEU A 89 2.45 -8.89 -4.42
C LEU A 89 1.56 -10.12 -4.33
N GLN A 90 0.39 -9.97 -3.71
CA GLN A 90 -0.56 -11.07 -3.52
C GLN A 90 -1.09 -11.65 -4.84
N ARG A 91 -1.09 -10.86 -5.92
CA ARG A 91 -1.53 -11.25 -7.26
C ARG A 91 -0.40 -11.76 -8.15
N GLY A 92 0.81 -11.93 -7.62
CA GLY A 92 1.99 -12.32 -8.39
C GLY A 92 2.57 -11.22 -9.29
N GLY A 93 2.09 -9.98 -9.15
CA GLY A 93 2.56 -8.80 -9.88
C GLY A 93 3.85 -8.22 -9.30
N PHE A 94 4.88 -9.05 -9.10
CA PHE A 94 6.07 -8.74 -8.31
C PHE A 94 6.84 -7.50 -8.78
N ARG A 95 7.08 -7.39 -10.09
CA ARG A 95 7.69 -6.20 -10.69
C ARG A 95 6.91 -4.93 -10.40
N SER A 96 5.60 -4.95 -10.65
CA SER A 96 4.72 -3.80 -10.44
C SER A 96 4.66 -3.43 -8.96
N ALA A 97 4.63 -4.42 -8.07
CA ALA A 97 4.64 -4.19 -6.63
C ALA A 97 5.87 -3.39 -6.17
N MET A 98 7.06 -3.79 -6.62
CA MET A 98 8.31 -3.07 -6.31
C MET A 98 8.33 -1.66 -6.89
N ILE A 99 7.74 -1.44 -8.08
CA ILE A 99 7.65 -0.11 -8.70
C ILE A 99 6.73 0.81 -7.89
N GLU A 100 5.56 0.32 -7.48
CA GLU A 100 4.59 1.08 -6.69
C GLU A 100 5.14 1.44 -5.30
N ALA A 101 5.78 0.50 -4.60
CA ALA A 101 6.41 0.76 -3.31
C ALA A 101 7.54 1.80 -3.42
N SER A 102 8.35 1.72 -4.49
CA SER A 102 9.38 2.72 -4.76
C SER A 102 8.80 4.10 -5.06
N ALA A 103 7.68 4.17 -5.79
CA ALA A 103 7.01 5.43 -6.09
C ALA A 103 6.39 6.06 -4.83
N ALA A 104 5.85 5.24 -3.93
CA ALA A 104 5.36 5.69 -2.63
C ALA A 104 6.45 6.38 -1.81
N PHE A 105 7.63 5.77 -1.75
CA PHE A 105 8.80 6.36 -1.10
C PHE A 105 9.20 7.70 -1.74
N ASP A 106 9.37 7.74 -3.07
CA ASP A 106 9.81 8.94 -3.78
C ASP A 106 8.81 10.11 -3.56
N LEU A 107 7.51 9.84 -3.58
CA LEU A 107 6.46 10.82 -3.30
C LEU A 107 6.48 11.30 -1.85
N CYS A 108 6.59 10.38 -0.89
CA CYS A 108 6.67 10.70 0.54
C CYS A 108 7.89 11.58 0.84
N LEU A 109 9.04 11.21 0.31
CA LEU A 109 10.29 11.95 0.46
C LEU A 109 10.15 13.39 -0.03
N VAL A 110 9.60 13.59 -1.22
CA VAL A 110 9.39 14.94 -1.78
C VAL A 110 8.41 15.75 -0.93
N ARG A 111 7.31 15.14 -0.46
CA ARG A 111 6.34 15.81 0.43
C ARG A 111 6.98 16.26 1.74
N LYS A 112 7.84 15.42 2.33
CA LYS A 112 8.54 15.76 3.58
C LYS A 112 9.60 16.84 3.40
N ILE A 113 10.38 16.77 2.32
CA ILE A 113 11.33 17.84 1.98
C ILE A 113 10.59 19.17 1.78
N ARG A 114 9.50 19.16 1.00
CA ARG A 114 8.66 20.35 0.78
C ARG A 114 8.14 20.90 2.10
N GLY A 115 7.50 20.07 2.93
CA GLY A 115 6.98 20.47 4.23
C GLY A 115 8.04 21.08 5.16
N GLY A 116 9.20 20.44 5.27
CA GLY A 116 10.31 20.93 6.12
C GLY A 116 10.92 22.24 5.63
N TYR A 117 11.08 22.43 4.32
CA TYR A 117 11.55 23.72 3.81
C TYR A 117 10.50 24.82 3.89
N SER A 118 9.21 24.49 3.71
CA SER A 118 8.12 25.45 3.91
C SER A 118 8.04 25.92 5.37
N SER A 119 8.24 25.04 6.35
CA SER A 119 8.27 25.42 7.77
C SER A 119 9.50 26.27 8.14
N GLN A 120 10.59 26.14 7.37
CA GLN A 120 11.76 27.03 7.42
C GLN A 120 11.57 28.36 6.67
N GLY A 121 10.40 28.60 6.06
CA GLY A 121 10.07 29.85 5.37
C GLY A 121 10.53 29.95 3.91
N LYS A 122 10.94 28.85 3.27
CA LYS A 122 11.24 28.84 1.83
C LYS A 122 9.96 28.85 1.00
N THR A 123 10.01 29.55 -0.13
CA THR A 123 8.93 29.63 -1.11
C THR A 123 8.92 28.42 -2.05
N ASP A 124 7.76 28.09 -2.62
CA ASP A 124 7.63 26.97 -3.58
C ASP A 124 8.65 27.03 -4.75
N PRO A 125 8.93 28.20 -5.38
CA PRO A 125 9.94 28.28 -6.43
C PRO A 125 11.36 27.95 -5.97
N GLU A 126 11.74 28.37 -4.74
CA GLU A 126 13.05 28.04 -4.17
C GLU A 126 13.17 26.53 -3.89
N ILE A 127 12.10 25.93 -3.38
CA ILE A 127 12.04 24.50 -3.12
C ILE A 127 12.15 23.70 -4.42
N ASP A 128 11.49 24.15 -5.50
CA ASP A 128 11.57 23.52 -6.81
C ASP A 128 12.96 23.65 -7.45
N ASP A 129 13.62 24.79 -7.28
CA ASP A 129 15.03 24.97 -7.70
C ASP A 129 15.95 23.98 -6.95
N ILE A 130 15.80 23.84 -5.62
CA ILE A 130 16.57 22.87 -4.83
C ILE A 130 16.31 21.43 -5.32
N LEU A 131 15.05 21.05 -5.52
CA LEU A 131 14.69 19.69 -5.94
C LEU A 131 15.17 19.39 -7.37
N SER A 132 15.11 20.36 -8.29
CA SER A 132 15.56 20.18 -9.68
C SER A 132 17.07 19.98 -9.79
N LYS A 133 17.86 20.69 -8.96
CA LYS A 133 19.33 20.54 -8.88
C LYS A 133 19.78 19.24 -8.25
N ASN A 134 18.90 18.56 -7.51
CA ASN A 134 19.19 17.31 -6.81
C ASN A 134 18.26 16.19 -7.28
N PRO A 135 18.37 15.68 -8.53
CA PRO A 135 17.42 14.72 -9.09
C PRO A 135 17.58 13.30 -8.54
N ARG A 136 18.72 12.98 -7.92
CA ARG A 136 19.01 11.63 -7.41
C ARG A 136 18.30 11.39 -6.09
N TYR A 137 17.63 10.24 -5.98
CA TYR A 137 16.92 9.86 -4.75
C TYR A 137 17.86 9.78 -3.53
N ASP A 138 19.09 9.29 -3.72
CA ASP A 138 20.05 9.11 -2.63
C ASP A 138 20.47 10.46 -2.02
N ASP A 139 20.76 11.44 -2.88
CA ASP A 139 21.08 12.81 -2.45
C ASP A 139 19.87 13.45 -1.74
N ARG A 140 18.66 13.25 -2.28
CA ARG A 140 17.43 13.74 -1.65
C ARG A 140 17.21 13.12 -0.26
N ALA A 141 17.36 11.80 -0.13
CA ALA A 141 17.08 11.06 1.10
C ALA A 141 18.15 11.28 2.19
N LYS A 142 19.40 11.52 1.80
CA LYS A 142 20.51 11.72 2.73
C LYS A 142 20.76 13.18 3.09
N LYS A 143 20.90 14.03 2.07
CA LYS A 143 21.32 15.42 2.24
C LYS A 143 20.13 16.35 2.36
N ILE A 144 19.25 16.35 1.34
CA ILE A 144 18.18 17.36 1.26
C ILE A 144 17.13 17.14 2.34
N LEU A 145 16.75 15.89 2.64
CA LEU A 145 15.85 15.58 3.74
C LEU A 145 16.43 16.02 5.09
N LYS A 146 17.74 15.86 5.29
CA LYS A 146 18.42 16.28 6.52
C LYS A 146 18.47 17.79 6.67
N GLU A 147 18.71 18.51 5.58
CA GLU A 147 18.62 19.98 5.57
C GLU A 147 17.19 20.46 5.87
N ALA A 148 16.16 19.78 5.35
CA ALA A 148 14.77 20.15 5.56
C ALA A 148 14.21 19.77 6.96
N THR A 149 14.66 18.64 7.54
CA THR A 149 14.01 18.04 8.73
C THR A 149 14.96 17.75 9.90
N GLY A 150 16.26 17.98 9.73
CA GLY A 150 17.30 17.64 10.72
C GLY A 150 17.73 16.16 10.71
N SER A 151 16.99 15.28 10.06
CA SER A 151 17.30 13.84 9.99
C SER A 151 17.36 13.34 8.56
N SER A 152 18.24 12.37 8.28
CA SER A 152 18.26 11.69 6.98
C SER A 152 17.53 10.34 7.05
N ALA A 153 17.09 9.83 5.90
CA ALA A 153 16.45 8.51 5.85
C ALA A 153 17.39 7.39 6.33
N ALA A 154 18.70 7.56 6.11
CA ALA A 154 19.73 6.63 6.56
C ALA A 154 19.93 6.66 8.10
N ASP A 155 19.64 7.79 8.73
CA ASP A 155 19.81 7.96 10.18
C ASP A 155 18.63 7.34 10.97
N LEU A 156 17.46 7.16 10.33
CA LEU A 156 16.24 6.66 11.00
C LEU A 156 16.32 5.16 11.34
N ASP A 157 16.76 4.36 10.37
CA ASP A 157 17.03 2.93 10.55
C ASP A 157 18.11 2.50 9.54
N PRO A 158 19.39 2.49 9.94
CA PRO A 158 20.50 2.18 9.04
C PRO A 158 20.41 0.78 8.42
N ALA A 159 19.87 -0.20 9.16
CA ALA A 159 19.78 -1.58 8.71
C ALA A 159 18.71 -1.74 7.62
N VAL A 160 17.52 -1.18 7.84
CA VAL A 160 16.45 -1.14 6.82
C VAL A 160 16.91 -0.32 5.61
N TRP A 161 17.58 0.82 5.83
CA TRP A 161 18.07 1.67 4.75
C TRP A 161 19.07 0.95 3.84
N GLN A 162 20.02 0.20 4.40
CA GLN A 162 20.98 -0.58 3.59
C GLN A 162 20.28 -1.61 2.70
N ARG A 163 19.27 -2.31 3.23
CA ARG A 163 18.47 -3.25 2.43
C ARG A 163 17.67 -2.52 1.35
N PHE A 164 17.03 -1.40 1.70
CA PHE A 164 16.33 -0.54 0.74
C PHE A 164 17.23 -0.13 -0.42
N VAL A 165 18.45 0.35 -0.17
CA VAL A 165 19.40 0.76 -1.22
C VAL A 165 19.76 -0.42 -2.14
N ALA A 166 19.94 -1.62 -1.57
CA ALA A 166 20.20 -2.82 -2.36
C ALA A 166 19.01 -3.14 -3.30
N HIS A 167 17.77 -3.05 -2.79
CA HIS A 167 16.56 -3.24 -3.59
C HIS A 167 16.40 -2.16 -4.67
N ARG A 168 16.66 -0.89 -4.34
CA ARG A 168 16.55 0.28 -5.25
C ARG A 168 17.54 0.20 -6.40
N THR A 169 18.75 -0.31 -6.14
CA THR A 169 19.77 -0.55 -7.17
C THR A 169 19.32 -1.65 -8.14
N ARG A 170 18.65 -2.68 -7.64
CA ARG A 170 18.09 -3.77 -8.46
C ARG A 170 16.83 -3.37 -9.22
N ARG A 171 16.04 -2.41 -8.72
CA ARG A 171 14.83 -1.89 -9.39
C ARG A 171 15.10 -1.42 -10.81
N GLY A 172 16.26 -0.80 -11.08
CA GLY A 172 16.63 -0.40 -12.45
C GLY A 172 16.60 -1.57 -13.44
N LYS A 173 17.06 -2.76 -13.01
CA LYS A 173 17.05 -3.97 -13.84
C LYS A 173 15.65 -4.57 -13.98
N VAL A 174 14.87 -4.53 -12.90
CA VAL A 174 13.48 -5.04 -12.84
C VAL A 174 12.54 -4.17 -13.69
N ALA A 175 12.67 -2.84 -13.62
CA ALA A 175 11.83 -1.90 -14.36
C ALA A 175 12.05 -1.94 -15.88
N HIS A 176 13.26 -2.27 -16.33
CA HIS A 176 13.59 -2.44 -17.75
C HIS A 176 13.44 -3.89 -18.25
N ALA A 177 12.70 -4.72 -17.51
CA ALA A 177 12.42 -6.11 -17.86
C ALA A 177 13.63 -7.05 -18.00
N ALA A 178 14.80 -6.65 -17.50
CA ALA A 178 16.01 -7.47 -17.60
C ALA A 178 16.02 -8.64 -16.61
N THR A 179 15.17 -8.63 -15.58
CA THR A 179 15.07 -9.68 -14.56
C THR A 179 13.68 -9.70 -13.93
N GLU A 180 13.08 -10.87 -13.80
CA GLU A 180 11.84 -11.05 -13.02
C GLU A 180 12.20 -11.42 -11.58
N PRO A 181 11.76 -10.62 -10.57
CA PRO A 181 12.02 -10.95 -9.17
C PRO A 181 11.18 -12.14 -8.72
N SER A 182 11.75 -12.98 -7.85
CA SER A 182 11.00 -14.02 -7.16
C SER A 182 10.04 -13.41 -6.12
N GLU A 183 9.05 -14.20 -5.68
CA GLU A 183 8.10 -13.79 -4.65
C GLU A 183 8.79 -13.34 -3.35
N SER A 184 9.79 -14.11 -2.90
CA SER A 184 10.55 -13.79 -1.68
C SER A 184 11.33 -12.49 -1.82
N GLU A 185 11.93 -12.24 -2.99
CA GLU A 185 12.67 -10.99 -3.24
C GLU A 185 11.74 -9.80 -3.31
N ALA A 186 10.61 -9.93 -4.01
CA ALA A 186 9.63 -8.86 -4.15
C ALA A 186 8.97 -8.52 -2.82
N THR A 187 8.63 -9.54 -2.03
CA THR A 187 8.05 -9.36 -0.69
C THR A 187 9.03 -8.62 0.23
N GLY A 188 10.28 -9.07 0.30
CA GLY A 188 11.31 -8.40 1.11
C GLY A 188 11.54 -6.96 0.66
N ALA A 189 11.58 -6.72 -0.66
CA ALA A 189 11.77 -5.38 -1.20
C ALA A 189 10.63 -4.42 -0.88
N VAL A 190 9.38 -4.86 -1.08
CA VAL A 190 8.20 -4.03 -0.82
C VAL A 190 8.08 -3.70 0.67
N GLU A 191 8.26 -4.67 1.55
CA GLU A 191 8.15 -4.43 2.99
C GLU A 191 9.26 -3.51 3.51
N ASP A 192 10.52 -3.69 3.07
CA ASP A 192 11.60 -2.75 3.41
C ASP A 192 11.33 -1.34 2.86
N MET A 193 10.81 -1.20 1.62
CA MET A 193 10.46 0.10 1.01
C MET A 193 9.31 0.80 1.75
N ILE A 194 8.25 0.07 2.08
CA ILE A 194 7.13 0.59 2.87
C ILE A 194 7.63 1.02 4.25
N ARG A 195 8.48 0.21 4.88
CA ARG A 195 9.05 0.55 6.19
C ARG A 195 9.84 1.85 6.19
N VAL A 196 10.73 2.05 5.21
CA VAL A 196 11.46 3.33 5.08
C VAL A 196 10.48 4.48 4.82
N THR A 197 9.45 4.27 4.00
CA THR A 197 8.42 5.28 3.71
C THR A 197 7.71 5.72 4.99
N GLU A 198 7.30 4.78 5.84
CA GLU A 198 6.67 5.06 7.14
C GLU A 198 7.60 5.82 8.09
N LEU A 199 8.88 5.46 8.14
CA LEU A 199 9.88 6.16 8.96
C LEU A 199 10.05 7.62 8.52
N VAL A 200 10.15 7.85 7.21
CA VAL A 200 10.22 9.21 6.64
C VAL A 200 8.91 9.96 6.88
N ASP A 201 7.75 9.31 6.75
CA ASP A 201 6.45 9.94 7.01
C ASP A 201 6.26 10.34 8.48
N ALA A 202 6.91 9.64 9.41
CA ALA A 202 6.87 9.95 10.83
C ALA A 202 7.71 11.19 11.23
N LEU A 203 8.57 11.70 10.35
CA LEU A 203 9.35 12.92 10.63
C LEU A 203 8.42 14.13 10.81
N THR A 204 8.66 14.88 11.88
CA THR A 204 8.04 16.18 12.12
C THR A 204 8.68 17.22 11.20
N THR A 205 7.85 18.00 10.52
CA THR A 205 8.22 19.09 9.61
C THR A 205 7.64 20.40 10.13
#